data_AF-A0A7V9M5B2-F1
#
_entry.id   AF-A0A7V9M5B2-F1
#
_cell.length_a   1.000
_cell.length_b   1.000
_cell.length_c   1.000
_cell.angle_alpha   90.00
_cell.angle_beta   90.00
_cell.angle_gamma   90.00
#
_symmetry.space_group_name_H-M   'P 1'
#
loop_
_entity.id
_entity.type
_entity.pdbx_description
1 polymer ?
#
loop_
_entity_poly.entity_id
_entity_poly.type
_entity_poly.pdbx_seq_one_letter_code
_entity_poly.pdbx_strand_id
1 'polypeptide(L)'
;MAGERALKLVHDAAEVRPARLFCGHCAAAPAEGAVKQTRVCDRCGLGLFLESPLETAPTPEDAFMVVDSGMSICALSRRCERLLGVAEPDAVGRHLSDFLAPADAETPAAQSFFGLLLMAATGGAEPTTVAVRPAGEFGVRHWARVSTCGPSTAALLLLFDM
;
A
#
# COMPACT_ATOMS: atom_id res chain seq x y z
N MET A 1 -37.82 -18.89 20.56
CA MET A 1 -37.53 -18.15 19.32
C MET A 1 -36.07 -17.73 19.34
N ALA A 2 -35.18 -18.53 18.72
CA ALA A 2 -33.76 -18.21 18.62
C ALA A 2 -33.48 -17.85 17.16
N GLY A 3 -33.07 -16.60 16.92
CA GLY A 3 -32.72 -16.12 15.59
C GLY A 3 -31.31 -16.56 15.23
N GLU A 4 -31.19 -17.46 14.28
CA GLU A 4 -29.91 -17.81 13.66
C GLU A 4 -29.38 -16.60 12.88
N ARG A 5 -28.27 -16.03 13.37
CA ARG A 5 -27.47 -15.06 12.61
C ARG A 5 -26.70 -15.83 11.54
N ALA A 6 -27.27 -15.97 10.35
CA ALA A 6 -26.56 -16.48 9.19
C ALA A 6 -25.56 -15.42 8.71
N LEU A 7 -24.26 -15.74 8.80
CA LEU A 7 -23.21 -14.97 8.13
C LEU A 7 -23.44 -15.08 6.62
N LYS A 8 -23.66 -13.95 5.94
CA LYS A 8 -23.69 -13.88 4.48
C LYS A 8 -22.27 -14.01 3.96
N LEU A 9 -22.01 -15.07 3.21
CA LEU A 9 -20.84 -15.17 2.37
C LEU A 9 -20.99 -14.18 1.21
N VAL A 10 -20.23 -13.08 1.28
CA VAL A 10 -20.10 -12.13 0.17
C VAL A 10 -19.15 -12.76 -0.84
N HIS A 11 -19.71 -13.38 -1.87
CA HIS A 11 -18.97 -13.70 -3.08
C HIS A 11 -19.19 -12.55 -4.04
N ASP A 12 -18.33 -11.55 -4.01
CA ASP A 12 -17.98 -10.93 -5.27
C ASP A 12 -16.88 -11.82 -5.85
N ALA A 13 -17.22 -12.54 -6.92
CA ALA A 13 -16.22 -13.20 -7.75
C ALA A 13 -15.49 -12.10 -8.52
N ALA A 14 -14.72 -11.28 -7.80
CA ALA A 14 -13.70 -10.44 -8.38
C ALA A 14 -12.78 -11.38 -9.17
N GLU A 15 -12.54 -11.03 -10.43
CA GLU A 15 -11.65 -11.77 -11.31
C GLU A 15 -10.33 -12.02 -10.57
N VAL A 16 -9.95 -13.29 -10.39
CA VAL A 16 -8.74 -13.64 -9.63
C VAL A 16 -7.53 -13.20 -10.44
N ARG A 17 -7.03 -12.01 -10.13
CA ARG A 17 -5.80 -11.49 -10.74
C ARG A 17 -4.60 -12.25 -10.19
N PRO A 18 -3.59 -12.57 -11.02
CA PRO A 18 -2.35 -13.13 -10.51
C PRO A 18 -1.73 -12.13 -9.53
N ALA A 19 -1.38 -12.63 -8.35
CA ALA A 19 -0.83 -11.82 -7.28
C ALA A 19 0.52 -12.38 -6.84
N ARG A 20 1.34 -11.51 -6.24
CA ARG A 20 2.67 -11.85 -5.76
C ARG A 20 2.82 -11.43 -4.31
N LEU A 21 3.50 -12.29 -3.56
CA LEU A 21 3.89 -12.00 -2.19
C LEU A 21 5.18 -11.18 -2.14
N PHE A 22 5.22 -10.20 -1.25
CA PHE A 22 6.37 -9.33 -1.00
C PHE A 22 6.44 -8.95 0.48
N CYS A 23 7.65 -8.72 1.01
CA CYS A 23 7.82 -8.18 2.35
C CYS A 23 7.45 -6.68 2.39
N GLY A 24 6.59 -6.27 3.32
CA GLY A 24 6.16 -4.88 3.50
C GLY A 24 7.28 -3.88 3.89
N HIS A 25 8.48 -4.36 4.17
CA HIS A 25 9.63 -3.51 4.50
C HIS A 25 10.77 -3.60 3.46
N CYS A 26 11.14 -4.81 3.02
CA CYS A 26 12.26 -5.00 2.10
C CYS A 26 11.88 -5.40 0.67
N ALA A 27 10.59 -5.59 0.37
CA ALA A 27 10.04 -6.10 -0.88
C ALA A 27 10.60 -7.45 -1.36
N ALA A 28 11.34 -8.18 -0.53
CA ALA A 28 11.74 -9.53 -0.86
C ALA A 28 10.50 -10.42 -0.99
N ALA A 29 10.46 -11.22 -2.05
CA ALA A 29 9.52 -12.32 -2.15
C ALA A 29 9.91 -13.39 -1.11
N PRO A 30 8.93 -14.13 -0.56
CA PRO A 30 9.23 -15.28 0.29
C PRO A 30 9.98 -16.34 -0.51
N ALA A 31 10.86 -17.09 0.16
CA ALA A 31 11.34 -18.35 -0.38
C ALA A 31 10.16 -19.30 -0.67
N GLU A 32 10.32 -20.20 -1.64
CA GLU A 32 9.27 -21.15 -2.00
C GLU A 32 8.79 -21.92 -0.76
N GLY A 33 7.47 -21.86 -0.49
CA GLY A 33 6.84 -22.53 0.66
C GLY A 33 6.95 -21.84 2.02
N ALA A 34 7.74 -20.77 2.18
CA ALA A 34 8.03 -20.15 3.47
C ALA A 34 6.81 -19.51 4.18
N VAL A 35 5.89 -18.90 3.43
CA VAL A 35 4.73 -18.18 4.03
C VAL A 35 3.75 -19.11 4.74
N LYS A 36 3.76 -20.41 4.42
CA LYS A 36 2.96 -21.42 5.13
C LYS A 36 3.44 -21.64 6.57
N GLN A 37 4.67 -21.24 6.89
CA GLN A 37 5.28 -21.46 8.21
C GLN A 37 5.33 -20.18 9.05
N THR A 38 5.61 -19.03 8.43
CA THR A 38 5.68 -17.72 9.10
C THR A 38 5.24 -16.59 8.19
N ARG A 39 4.57 -15.58 8.75
CA ARG A 39 4.22 -14.35 8.03
C ARG A 39 5.32 -13.29 8.09
N VAL A 40 6.31 -13.46 8.97
CA VAL A 40 7.44 -12.53 9.10
C VAL A 40 8.49 -12.87 8.05
N CYS A 41 9.06 -11.85 7.43
CA CYS A 41 10.11 -11.99 6.44
C CYS A 41 11.38 -12.56 7.08
N ASP A 42 11.80 -13.71 6.56
CA ASP A 42 13.04 -14.40 6.92
C ASP A 42 14.31 -13.63 6.52
N ARG A 43 14.22 -12.81 5.47
CA ARG A 43 15.37 -12.04 4.97
C ARG A 43 15.71 -10.83 5.84
N CYS A 44 14.72 -10.05 6.28
CA CYS A 44 14.98 -8.84 7.07
C CYS A 44 14.59 -8.96 8.54
N GLY A 45 13.74 -9.93 8.91
CA GLY A 45 13.25 -10.12 10.27
C GLY A 45 12.27 -9.04 10.76
N LEU A 46 11.92 -8.05 9.94
CA LEU A 46 11.13 -6.88 10.33
C LEU A 46 9.73 -6.87 9.71
N GLY A 47 9.64 -6.98 8.38
CA GLY A 47 8.37 -6.82 7.67
C GLY A 47 7.56 -8.11 7.57
N LEU A 48 6.24 -7.96 7.43
CA LEU A 48 5.34 -9.07 7.10
C LEU A 48 5.27 -9.32 5.58
N PHE A 49 4.99 -10.55 5.18
CA PHE A 49 4.63 -10.85 3.79
C PHE A 49 3.20 -10.40 3.50
N LEU A 50 3.08 -9.53 2.49
CA LEU A 50 1.85 -8.97 1.98
C LEU A 50 1.68 -9.40 0.52
N GLU A 51 0.48 -9.22 -0.01
CA GLU A 51 0.12 -9.62 -1.38
C GLU A 51 -0.26 -8.38 -2.20
N SER A 52 0.02 -8.36 -3.49
CA SER A 52 -0.40 -7.32 -4.42
C SER A 52 -0.58 -7.92 -5.82
N PRO A 53 -1.42 -7.33 -6.69
CA PRO A 53 -1.45 -7.70 -8.10
C PRO A 53 -0.04 -7.73 -8.70
N LEU A 54 0.22 -8.70 -9.59
CA LEU A 54 1.55 -8.96 -10.14
C LEU A 54 2.17 -7.72 -10.81
N GLU A 55 1.35 -6.90 -11.45
CA GLU A 55 1.73 -5.67 -12.16
C GLU A 55 2.11 -4.49 -11.25
N THR A 56 1.81 -4.60 -9.96
CA THR A 56 2.07 -3.57 -8.94
C THR A 56 2.88 -4.09 -7.75
N ALA A 57 3.23 -5.37 -7.75
CA ALA A 57 4.04 -5.93 -6.68
C ALA A 57 5.43 -5.27 -6.63
N PRO A 58 5.84 -4.70 -5.48
CA PRO A 58 7.10 -3.98 -5.38
C PRO A 58 8.31 -4.91 -5.47
N THR A 59 9.42 -4.32 -5.88
CA THR A 59 10.76 -4.88 -5.87
C THR A 59 11.62 -4.20 -4.79
N PRO A 60 12.78 -4.78 -4.42
CA PRO A 60 13.66 -4.19 -3.41
C PRO A 60 14.15 -2.76 -3.68
N GLU A 61 14.07 -2.30 -4.93
CA GLU A 61 14.45 -0.94 -5.32
C GLU A 61 13.31 0.07 -5.25
N ASP A 62 12.07 -0.39 -5.07
CA ASP A 62 10.90 0.48 -5.03
C ASP A 62 10.72 1.14 -3.65
N ALA A 63 10.47 2.45 -3.66
CA ALA A 63 9.92 3.16 -2.52
C ALA A 63 8.43 2.89 -2.46
N PHE A 64 7.94 2.34 -1.34
CA PHE A 64 6.52 2.09 -1.17
C PHE A 64 6.08 2.17 0.28
N MET A 65 4.76 2.32 0.44
CA MET A 65 4.09 2.23 1.72
C MET A 65 2.76 1.50 1.56
N VAL A 66 2.28 0.90 2.64
CA VAL A 66 0.96 0.27 2.71
C VAL A 66 0.11 1.07 3.67
N VAL A 67 -1.12 1.37 3.27
CA VAL A 67 -2.03 2.28 3.97
C VAL A 67 -3.39 1.62 4.11
N ASP A 68 -3.99 1.66 5.30
CA ASP A 68 -5.34 1.13 5.51
C ASP A 68 -6.44 2.11 5.08
N SER A 69 -7.71 1.72 5.23
CA SER A 69 -8.87 2.55 4.88
C SER A 69 -9.06 3.76 5.81
N GLY A 70 -8.39 3.79 6.97
CA GLY A 70 -8.30 4.94 7.87
C GLY A 70 -7.15 5.90 7.52
N MET A 71 -6.45 5.64 6.41
CA MET A 71 -5.26 6.37 5.95
C MET A 71 -4.08 6.28 6.93
N SER A 72 -4.05 5.24 7.76
CA SER A 72 -2.93 4.94 8.64
C SER A 72 -1.88 4.13 7.89
N ILE A 73 -0.61 4.48 8.06
CA ILE A 73 0.50 3.73 7.47
C ILE A 73 0.65 2.40 8.22
N CYS A 74 0.52 1.28 7.51
CA CYS A 74 0.68 -0.07 8.04
C CYS A 74 2.08 -0.62 7.84
N ALA A 75 2.80 -0.16 6.80
CA ALA A 75 4.17 -0.57 6.51
C ALA A 75 4.87 0.49 5.66
N LEU A 76 6.19 0.62 5.85
CA LEU A 76 7.04 1.52 5.09
C LEU A 76 8.28 0.77 4.56
N SER A 77 8.55 0.90 3.26
CA SER A 77 9.70 0.25 2.65
C SER A 77 11.01 0.94 3.02
N ARG A 78 12.11 0.17 3.02
CA ARG A 78 13.46 0.71 3.22
C ARG A 78 13.81 1.85 2.27
N ARG A 79 13.29 1.84 1.04
CA ARG A 79 13.53 2.91 0.05
C ARG A 79 12.67 4.13 0.37
N CYS A 80 11.45 3.91 0.84
CA CYS A 80 10.58 4.99 1.28
C CYS A 80 11.10 5.71 2.53
N GLU A 81 11.68 4.97 3.49
CA GLU A 81 12.36 5.59 4.65
C GLU A 81 13.46 6.58 4.22
N ARG A 82 14.28 6.20 3.24
CA ARG A 82 15.32 7.09 2.70
C ARG A 82 14.75 8.27 1.93
N LEU A 83 13.71 8.04 1.14
CA LEU A 83 13.07 9.08 0.33
C LEU A 83 12.44 10.16 1.22
N LEU A 84 11.76 9.75 2.30
CA LEU A 84 11.03 10.65 3.19
C LEU A 84 11.85 11.11 4.40
N GLY A 85 13.05 10.55 4.62
CA GLY A 85 13.90 10.86 5.77
C GLY A 85 13.30 10.45 7.12
N VAL A 86 12.43 9.42 7.15
CA VAL A 86 11.76 8.92 8.36
C VAL A 86 11.97 7.41 8.50
N ALA A 87 12.17 6.94 9.73
CA ALA A 87 12.25 5.50 10.00
C ALA A 87 10.84 4.87 10.05
N GLU A 88 10.73 3.60 9.66
CA GLU A 88 9.47 2.87 9.62
C GLU A 88 8.72 2.86 10.98
N PRO A 89 9.39 2.62 12.13
CA PRO A 89 8.70 2.66 13.43
C PRO A 89 8.11 4.03 13.79
N ASP A 90 8.67 5.11 13.23
CA ASP A 90 8.21 6.49 13.45
C ASP A 90 7.12 6.91 12.46
N ALA A 91 6.85 6.09 11.44
CA ALA A 91 5.84 6.33 10.42
C ALA A 91 4.60 5.44 10.59
N VAL A 92 4.78 4.18 11.00
CA VAL A 92 3.66 3.25 11.17
C VAL A 92 2.68 3.72 12.25
N GLY A 93 1.39 3.59 11.95
CA GLY A 93 0.30 4.06 12.81
C GLY A 93 -0.03 5.55 12.68
N ARG A 94 0.78 6.32 11.94
CA ARG A 94 0.51 7.73 11.66
C ARG A 94 -0.30 7.89 10.39
N HIS A 95 -0.97 9.03 10.30
CA HIS A 95 -1.79 9.36 9.15
C HIS A 95 -0.92 9.74 7.95
N LEU A 96 -1.28 9.27 6.76
CA LEU A 96 -0.54 9.49 5.52
C LEU A 96 -0.27 10.98 5.21
N SER A 97 -1.22 11.85 5.56
CA SER A 97 -1.10 13.30 5.29
C SER A 97 0.06 13.97 6.02
N ASP A 98 0.62 13.33 7.04
CA ASP A 98 1.82 13.80 7.74
C ASP A 98 3.06 13.74 6.84
N PHE A 99 3.02 12.91 5.79
CA PHE A 99 4.17 12.59 4.93
C PHE A 99 3.96 12.99 3.49
N LEU A 100 2.74 12.84 2.97
CA LEU A 100 2.42 13.12 1.57
C LEU A 100 1.19 14.01 1.45
N ALA A 101 1.26 14.95 0.51
CA ALA A 101 0.14 15.76 0.06
C ALA A 101 -0.04 15.62 -1.45
N PRO A 102 -1.25 15.85 -1.99
CA PRO A 102 -1.44 16.00 -3.43
C PRO A 102 -0.53 17.12 -3.98
N ALA A 103 0.16 16.87 -5.08
CA ALA A 103 1.00 17.87 -5.73
C ALA A 103 0.19 18.89 -6.54
N ASP A 104 -0.99 18.49 -7.02
CA ASP A 104 -1.87 19.29 -7.86
C ASP A 104 -3.10 19.74 -7.07
N ALA A 105 -2.98 20.87 -6.37
CA ALA A 105 -4.11 21.50 -5.69
C ALA A 105 -5.09 22.17 -6.66
N GLU A 106 -4.64 22.50 -7.89
CA GLU A 106 -5.41 23.27 -8.88
C GLU A 106 -5.91 22.47 -10.08
N THR A 107 -5.48 21.21 -10.23
CA THR A 107 -6.04 20.36 -11.29
C THR A 107 -7.30 19.69 -10.74
N PRO A 108 -8.48 19.89 -11.36
CA PRO A 108 -9.64 19.08 -11.07
C PRO A 108 -9.40 17.68 -11.63
N ALA A 109 -8.55 16.90 -10.96
CA ALA A 109 -8.42 15.48 -11.23
C ALA A 109 -9.79 14.85 -10.95
N ALA A 110 -10.26 14.00 -11.85
CA ALA A 110 -11.54 13.33 -11.71
C ALA A 110 -11.66 12.51 -10.40
N GLN A 111 -10.54 12.21 -9.73
CA GLN A 111 -10.46 11.52 -8.45
C GLN A 111 -9.39 12.15 -7.57
N SER A 112 -9.71 12.42 -6.30
CA SER A 112 -8.74 12.94 -5.33
C SER A 112 -7.77 11.83 -4.91
N PHE A 113 -6.52 12.20 -4.57
CA PHE A 113 -5.51 11.26 -4.08
C PHE A 113 -6.03 10.38 -2.92
N PHE A 114 -6.68 10.98 -1.93
CA PHE A 114 -7.27 10.26 -0.81
C PHE A 114 -8.46 9.38 -1.23
N GLY A 115 -9.22 9.79 -2.25
CA GLY A 115 -10.27 8.96 -2.83
C GLY A 115 -9.72 7.69 -3.49
N LEU A 116 -8.63 7.81 -4.25
CA LEU A 116 -7.93 6.67 -4.87
C LEU A 116 -7.44 5.68 -3.82
N LEU A 117 -6.84 6.19 -2.75
CA LEU A 117 -6.39 5.40 -1.61
C LEU A 117 -7.54 4.64 -0.94
N LEU A 118 -8.66 5.33 -0.68
CA LEU A 118 -9.82 4.70 -0.05
C LEU A 118 -10.41 3.59 -0.92
N MET A 119 -10.54 3.84 -2.23
CA MET A 119 -11.02 2.83 -3.17
C MET A 119 -10.09 1.61 -3.22
N ALA A 120 -8.77 1.83 -3.21
CA ALA A 120 -7.80 0.74 -3.17
C ALA A 120 -7.83 -0.03 -1.85
N ALA A 121 -7.89 0.68 -0.72
CA ALA A 121 -7.98 0.12 0.62
C ALA A 121 -9.32 -0.55 0.94
N THR A 122 -10.29 -0.49 0.01
CA THR A 122 -11.55 -1.24 0.08
C THR A 122 -11.65 -2.32 -1.00
N GLY A 123 -10.59 -2.53 -1.78
CA GLY A 123 -10.48 -3.61 -2.77
C GLY A 123 -10.99 -3.27 -4.18
N GLY A 124 -11.34 -2.01 -4.46
CA GLY A 124 -12.09 -1.61 -5.66
C GLY A 124 -11.35 -0.71 -6.65
N ALA A 125 -10.01 -0.64 -6.62
CA ALA A 125 -9.26 0.28 -7.48
C ALA A 125 -8.36 -0.42 -8.51
N GLU A 126 -8.49 0.01 -9.77
CA GLU A 126 -7.46 -0.21 -10.78
C GLU A 126 -6.18 0.57 -10.43
N PRO A 127 -4.99 0.04 -10.76
CA PRO A 127 -3.74 0.75 -10.54
C PRO A 127 -3.74 2.14 -11.20
N THR A 128 -3.66 3.20 -10.39
CA THR A 128 -3.79 4.58 -10.87
C THR A 128 -2.60 5.40 -10.40
N THR A 129 -2.06 6.25 -11.28
CA THR A 129 -0.92 7.12 -10.97
C THR A 129 -1.37 8.55 -10.73
N VAL A 130 -0.84 9.18 -9.68
CA VAL A 130 -1.16 10.56 -9.27
C VAL A 130 0.09 11.27 -8.78
N ALA A 131 0.19 12.57 -9.00
CA ALA A 131 1.31 13.36 -8.51
C ALA A 131 1.12 13.70 -7.03
N VAL A 132 2.15 13.44 -6.23
CA VAL A 132 2.21 13.74 -4.80
C VAL A 132 3.47 14.54 -4.50
N ARG A 133 3.52 15.13 -3.32
CA ARG A 133 4.69 15.82 -2.79
C ARG A 133 4.89 15.46 -1.32
N PRO A 134 6.12 15.55 -0.80
CA PRO A 134 6.33 15.48 0.64
C PRO A 134 5.51 16.58 1.34
N ALA A 135 4.93 16.25 2.49
CA ALA A 135 4.15 17.18 3.28
C ALA A 135 5.06 18.32 3.79
N GLY A 136 4.55 19.56 3.73
CA GLY A 136 5.32 20.74 4.15
C GLY A 136 6.43 21.18 3.18
N GLU A 137 6.75 20.40 2.15
CA GLU A 137 7.74 20.76 1.14
C GLU A 137 7.09 21.34 -0.11
N PHE A 138 7.75 22.36 -0.68
CA PHE A 138 7.33 23.02 -1.91
C PHE A 138 8.41 22.82 -2.99
N GLY A 139 7.98 22.68 -4.25
CA GLY A 139 8.89 22.49 -5.38
C GLY A 139 9.37 21.05 -5.61
N VAL A 140 9.04 20.11 -4.72
CA VAL A 140 9.30 18.67 -4.88
C VAL A 140 8.02 17.96 -5.35
N ARG A 141 8.15 17.06 -6.32
CA ARG A 141 7.05 16.25 -6.86
C ARG A 141 7.53 14.83 -7.11
N HIS A 142 6.72 13.86 -6.70
CA HIS A 142 6.88 12.44 -6.99
C HIS A 142 5.62 11.93 -7.68
N TRP A 143 5.74 10.82 -8.40
CA TRP A 143 4.59 10.06 -8.84
C TRP A 143 4.29 8.96 -7.83
N ALA A 144 3.01 8.82 -7.50
CA ALA A 144 2.49 7.74 -6.68
C ALA A 144 1.60 6.85 -7.54
N ARG A 145 1.94 5.57 -7.66
CA ARG A 145 1.04 4.55 -8.22
C ARG A 145 0.32 3.85 -7.07
N VAL A 146 -1.00 3.99 -7.06
CA VAL A 146 -1.91 3.44 -6.05
C VAL A 146 -2.51 2.14 -6.58
N SER A 147 -2.47 1.07 -5.78
CA SER A 147 -3.09 -0.21 -6.11
C SER A 147 -3.60 -0.91 -4.85
N THR A 148 -4.27 -2.05 -5.00
CA THR A 148 -4.71 -2.87 -3.87
C THR A 148 -3.54 -3.63 -3.23
N CYS A 149 -3.67 -3.92 -1.94
CA CYS A 149 -2.74 -4.75 -1.16
C CYS A 149 -3.49 -5.70 -0.23
N GLY A 150 -3.14 -6.98 -0.33
CA GLY A 150 -3.56 -8.05 0.54
C GLY A 150 -5.02 -8.50 0.35
N PRO A 151 -5.38 -9.65 0.94
CA PRO A 151 -6.78 -10.03 1.14
C PRO A 151 -7.46 -9.22 2.26
N SER A 152 -6.69 -8.54 3.12
CA SER A 152 -7.18 -7.74 4.25
C SER A 152 -7.53 -6.29 3.89
N THR A 153 -7.66 -5.98 2.59
CA THR A 153 -8.03 -4.68 2.02
C THR A 153 -7.21 -3.51 2.57
N ALA A 154 -6.05 -3.26 1.97
CA ALA A 154 -5.24 -2.06 2.16
C ALA A 154 -4.85 -1.48 0.78
N ALA A 155 -4.36 -0.25 0.75
CA ALA A 155 -3.78 0.37 -0.42
C ALA A 155 -2.25 0.20 -0.41
N LEU A 156 -1.67 -0.15 -1.55
CA LEU A 156 -0.24 -0.05 -1.81
C LEU A 156 0.02 1.25 -2.57
N LEU A 157 1.01 2.02 -2.11
CA LEU A 157 1.53 3.20 -2.76
C LEU A 157 2.97 2.98 -3.18
N LEU A 158 3.25 3.01 -4.48
CA LEU A 158 4.62 3.04 -5.03
C LEU A 158 5.00 4.48 -5.36
N LEU A 159 6.14 4.94 -4.85
CA LEU A 159 6.70 6.26 -5.11
C LEU A 159 7.88 6.15 -6.08
N PHE A 160 7.90 6.99 -7.11
CA PHE A 160 8.99 7.05 -8.08
C PHE A 160 9.18 8.45 -8.63
N ASP A 161 10.44 8.74 -8.96
CA ASP A 161 10.87 9.95 -9.65
C ASP A 161 10.78 9.74 -11.17
N MET A 162 10.60 10.83 -11.92
CA MET A 162 10.73 10.85 -13.39
C MET A 162 12.01 11.59 -13.78
#